data_AF-A0A6I4VSJ9-F1
#
_entry.id   AF-A0A6I4VSJ9-F1
#
_cell.length_a   1.000
_cell.length_b   1.000
_cell.length_c   1.000
_cell.angle_alpha   90.00
_cell.angle_beta   90.00
_cell.angle_gamma   90.00
#
_symmetry.space_group_name_H-M   'P 1'
#
loop_
_entity.id
_entity.type
_entity.pdbx_description
1 polymer ?
#
loop_
_entity_poly.entity_id
_entity_poly.type
_entity_poly.pdbx_seq_one_letter_code
_entity_poly.pdbx_strand_id
1 'polypeptide(L)'
;MKKNVFQDQWAVCYDQSNWFVSLRNALDGLTTEQASWKAGEQTNSIWEIVNHLIYWNERYYDRFQGIAAWETSSKNDNTFAPIDGWNWQETVEKCYLILSKWIDAMENSEEDKLDGLATENLDYAWSSVLSNLTLHNAYHIGQIVYIRKQQLSWDSAKGVKG
;
A
#
# COMPACT_ATOMS: atom_id res chain seq x y z
N MET A 1 -13.62 -1.37 19.24
CA MET A 1 -13.38 -0.02 18.67
C MET A 1 -12.17 0.05 17.73
N LYS A 2 -11.00 -0.51 18.06
CA LYS A 2 -9.79 -0.37 17.22
C LYS A 2 -9.94 -1.05 15.87
N LYS A 3 -10.57 -2.23 15.85
CA LYS A 3 -10.88 -3.01 14.65
C LYS A 3 -11.61 -2.18 13.60
N ASN A 4 -12.72 -1.53 13.97
CA ASN A 4 -13.52 -0.73 13.04
C ASN A 4 -12.70 0.43 12.44
N VAL A 5 -11.86 1.10 13.25
CA VAL A 5 -10.99 2.18 12.76
C VAL A 5 -10.03 1.66 11.71
N PHE A 6 -9.40 0.50 11.93
CA PHE A 6 -8.50 -0.08 10.93
C PHE A 6 -9.25 -0.57 9.70
N GLN A 7 -10.43 -1.20 9.85
CA GLN A 7 -11.27 -1.58 8.71
C GLN A 7 -11.57 -0.37 7.81
N ASP A 8 -11.98 0.75 8.40
CA ASP A 8 -12.23 1.99 7.67
C ASP A 8 -10.95 2.51 7.00
N GLN A 9 -9.81 2.54 7.70
CA GLN A 9 -8.55 3.01 7.14
C GLN A 9 -8.08 2.16 5.95
N TRP A 10 -8.21 0.84 6.02
CA TRP A 10 -7.86 -0.07 4.93
C TRP A 10 -8.81 0.09 3.74
N ALA A 11 -10.11 0.22 4.00
CA ALA A 11 -11.09 0.51 2.94
C ALA A 11 -10.76 1.83 2.23
N VAL A 12 -10.41 2.90 2.97
CA VAL A 12 -10.01 4.18 2.40
C VAL A 12 -8.72 4.09 1.58
N CYS A 13 -7.72 3.33 2.07
CA CYS A 13 -6.49 3.08 1.31
C CYS A 13 -6.76 2.29 0.03
N TYR A 14 -7.68 1.33 0.07
CA TYR A 14 -7.92 0.40 -1.04
C TYR A 14 -8.85 0.99 -2.11
N ASP A 15 -10.13 1.21 -1.80
CA ASP A 15 -11.17 1.50 -2.79
C ASP A 15 -12.16 2.61 -2.39
N GLN A 16 -12.28 3.00 -1.12
CA GLN A 16 -13.22 4.02 -0.64
C GLN A 16 -12.58 5.40 -0.46
N SER A 17 -12.38 6.15 -1.54
CA SER A 17 -11.80 7.51 -1.45
C SER A 17 -12.52 8.38 -0.40
N ASN A 18 -11.75 9.02 0.49
CA ASN A 18 -12.24 9.88 1.57
C ASN A 18 -11.28 11.07 1.71
N TRP A 19 -10.65 11.35 2.87
CA TRP A 19 -9.67 12.44 3.04
C TRP A 19 -8.52 12.45 2.01
N PHE A 20 -8.26 11.31 1.36
CA PHE A 20 -7.40 11.17 0.20
C PHE A 20 -8.03 10.18 -0.80
N VAL A 21 -7.52 10.19 -2.04
CA VAL A 21 -7.94 9.27 -3.09
C VAL A 21 -7.51 7.85 -2.72
N SER A 22 -8.34 6.84 -2.96
CA SER A 22 -8.01 5.43 -2.76
C SER A 22 -7.01 4.91 -3.80
N LEU A 23 -6.25 3.86 -3.49
CA LEU A 23 -5.29 3.28 -4.43
C LEU A 23 -5.95 2.88 -5.75
N ARG A 24 -7.14 2.27 -5.68
CA ARG A 24 -7.90 1.85 -6.86
C ARG A 24 -8.16 3.02 -7.81
N ASN A 25 -8.61 4.15 -7.28
CA ASN A 25 -8.84 5.37 -8.06
C ASN A 25 -7.54 6.02 -8.54
N ALA A 26 -6.49 6.01 -7.71
CA ALA A 26 -5.19 6.58 -8.05
C ALA A 26 -4.50 5.85 -9.21
N LEU A 27 -4.68 4.53 -9.31
CA LEU A 27 -4.09 3.69 -10.35
C LEU A 27 -4.97 3.55 -11.60
N ASP A 28 -6.27 3.84 -11.49
CA ASP A 28 -7.24 3.61 -12.56
C ASP A 28 -6.84 4.31 -13.88
N GLY A 29 -6.83 3.53 -14.96
CA GLY A 29 -6.54 3.99 -16.32
C GLY A 29 -5.08 4.37 -16.61
N LEU A 30 -4.12 4.07 -15.74
CA LEU A 30 -2.69 4.27 -16.06
C LEU A 30 -2.21 3.29 -17.12
N THR A 31 -1.53 3.82 -18.14
CA THR A 31 -0.77 2.99 -19.09
C THR A 31 0.58 2.60 -18.50
N THR A 32 1.22 1.58 -19.09
CA THR A 32 2.57 1.15 -18.73
C THR A 32 3.59 2.30 -18.87
N GLU A 33 3.47 3.12 -19.90
CA GLU A 33 4.37 4.26 -20.14
C GLU A 33 4.22 5.33 -19.05
N GLN A 34 2.99 5.64 -18.65
CA GLN A 34 2.72 6.58 -17.55
C GLN A 34 3.22 6.02 -16.21
N ALA A 35 3.06 4.70 -16.00
CA ALA A 35 3.50 4.03 -14.78
C ALA A 35 5.03 4.01 -14.64
N SER A 36 5.76 3.82 -15.75
CA SER A 36 7.23 3.76 -15.81
C SER A 36 7.92 5.12 -15.86
N TRP A 37 7.18 6.21 -16.06
CA TRP A 37 7.77 7.54 -16.19
C TRP A 37 8.39 8.03 -14.87
N LYS A 38 9.55 8.69 -14.97
CA LYS A 38 10.28 9.31 -13.86
C LYS A 38 10.54 10.77 -14.18
N ALA A 39 10.38 11.65 -13.19
CA ALA A 39 10.71 13.07 -13.33
C ALA A 39 12.23 13.33 -13.37
N GLY A 40 13.01 12.39 -12.81
CA GLY A 40 14.46 12.38 -12.81
C GLY A 40 15.03 11.13 -12.14
N GLU A 41 16.35 10.93 -12.20
CA GLU A 41 17.03 9.72 -11.72
C GLU A 41 16.82 9.46 -10.21
N GLN A 42 16.65 10.52 -9.41
CA GLN A 42 16.45 10.43 -7.96
C GLN A 42 14.98 10.29 -7.55
N THR A 43 14.06 10.27 -8.51
CA THR A 43 12.61 10.11 -8.24
C THR A 43 12.20 8.66 -8.40
N ASN A 44 11.07 8.27 -7.81
CA ASN A 44 10.44 6.99 -8.10
C ASN A 44 9.31 7.19 -9.14
N SER A 45 9.20 6.26 -10.06
CA SER A 45 8.04 6.09 -10.94
C SER A 45 6.83 5.57 -10.15
N ILE A 46 5.64 5.64 -10.76
CA ILE A 46 4.44 5.06 -10.15
C ILE A 46 4.61 3.55 -9.99
N TRP A 47 5.19 2.86 -10.97
CA TRP A 47 5.42 1.42 -10.89
C TRP A 47 6.34 1.07 -9.72
N GLU A 48 7.47 1.77 -9.58
CA GLU A 48 8.39 1.58 -8.44
C GLU A 48 7.68 1.80 -7.09
N ILE A 49 6.81 2.81 -6.99
CA ILE A 49 5.99 3.04 -5.79
C ILE A 49 5.01 1.88 -5.53
N VAL A 50 4.37 1.33 -6.56
CA VAL A 50 3.47 0.19 -6.39
C VAL A 50 4.23 -1.07 -5.95
N ASN A 51 5.43 -1.33 -6.48
CA ASN A 51 6.30 -2.42 -6.01
C ASN A 51 6.63 -2.27 -4.52
N HIS A 52 6.97 -1.05 -4.11
CA HIS A 52 7.25 -0.71 -2.72
C HIS A 52 6.05 -0.97 -1.80
N LEU A 53 4.85 -0.60 -2.23
CA LEU A 53 3.61 -0.88 -1.52
C LEU A 53 3.35 -2.39 -1.40
N ILE A 54 3.52 -3.15 -2.49
CA ILE A 54 3.37 -4.61 -2.47
C ILE A 54 4.32 -5.22 -1.44
N TYR A 55 5.60 -4.87 -1.50
CA TYR A 55 6.63 -5.43 -0.63
C TYR A 55 6.27 -5.27 0.86
N TRP A 56 5.97 -4.04 1.29
CA TRP A 56 5.70 -3.77 2.70
C TRP A 56 4.36 -4.34 3.16
N ASN A 57 3.31 -4.24 2.34
CA ASN A 57 2.01 -4.80 2.69
C ASN A 57 2.06 -6.33 2.78
N GLU A 58 2.74 -7.01 1.86
CA GLU A 58 2.87 -8.47 1.87
C GLU A 58 3.72 -8.95 3.06
N ARG A 59 4.85 -8.29 3.31
CA ARG A 59 5.72 -8.61 4.44
C ARG A 59 4.99 -8.55 5.78
N TYR A 60 4.22 -7.49 6.02
CA TYR A 60 3.47 -7.35 7.26
C TYR A 60 2.23 -8.23 7.30
N TYR A 61 1.63 -8.54 6.14
CA TYR A 61 0.49 -9.45 6.06
C TYR A 61 0.92 -10.86 6.45
N ASP A 62 2.00 -11.37 5.87
CA ASP A 62 2.52 -12.71 6.18
C ASP A 62 2.87 -12.83 7.67
N ARG A 63 3.50 -11.79 8.23
CA ARG A 63 3.75 -11.71 9.67
C ARG A 63 2.46 -11.71 10.48
N PHE A 64 1.43 -10.98 10.04
CA PHE A 64 0.13 -10.97 10.70
C PHE A 64 -0.52 -12.36 10.69
N GLN A 65 -0.30 -13.15 9.63
CA GLN A 65 -0.78 -14.53 9.54
C GLN A 65 0.10 -15.54 10.30
N GLY A 66 1.18 -15.09 10.96
CA GLY A 66 2.13 -15.97 11.65
C GLY A 66 2.99 -16.80 10.70
N ILE A 67 3.05 -16.43 9.42
CA ILE A 67 3.94 -17.04 8.44
C ILE A 67 5.35 -16.51 8.72
N ALA A 68 6.32 -17.42 8.85
CA ALA A 68 7.71 -17.06 9.12
C ALA A 68 8.21 -16.08 8.06
N ALA A 69 8.42 -14.82 8.47
CA ALA A 69 8.89 -13.78 7.58
C ALA A 69 10.31 -14.12 7.11
N TRP A 70 10.57 -13.98 5.81
CA TRP A 70 11.93 -14.10 5.29
C TRP A 70 12.83 -13.06 5.97
N GLU A 71 13.94 -13.52 6.53
CA GLU A 71 15.08 -12.68 6.94
C GLU A 71 15.72 -12.10 5.69
N THR A 72 15.10 -11.07 5.12
CA THR A 72 15.78 -10.23 4.15
C THR A 72 16.02 -8.89 4.80
N SER A 73 17.28 -8.60 5.07
CA SER A 73 17.82 -7.28 5.36
C SER A 73 17.78 -6.40 4.10
N SER A 74 16.63 -6.32 3.43
CA SER A 74 16.48 -5.45 2.27
C SER A 74 16.51 -4.01 2.75
N LYS A 75 17.50 -3.25 2.27
CA LYS A 75 17.48 -1.78 2.40
C LYS A 75 16.18 -1.27 1.78
N ASN A 76 15.57 -0.26 2.40
CA ASN A 76 14.30 0.31 1.94
C ASN A 76 14.32 0.66 0.44
N ASP A 77 15.43 1.23 -0.04
CA ASP A 77 15.59 1.62 -1.45
C ASP A 77 15.47 0.44 -2.43
N ASN A 78 15.83 -0.78 -1.99
CA ASN A 78 15.75 -1.98 -2.83
C ASN A 78 14.29 -2.44 -3.07
N THR A 79 13.35 -1.97 -2.26
CA THR A 79 11.94 -2.41 -2.34
C THR A 79 11.15 -1.70 -3.45
N PHE A 80 11.73 -0.66 -4.05
CA PHE A 80 11.20 0.00 -5.25
C PHE A 80 11.51 -0.77 -6.54
N ALA A 81 12.45 -1.72 -6.48
CA ALA A 81 12.87 -2.48 -7.65
C ALA A 81 11.70 -3.26 -8.29
N PRO A 82 11.73 -3.48 -9.62
CA PRO A 82 10.79 -4.35 -10.29
C PRO A 82 10.72 -5.73 -9.62
N ILE A 83 9.50 -6.28 -9.54
CA ILE A 83 9.31 -7.68 -9.21
C ILE A 83 9.55 -8.46 -10.51
N ASP A 84 10.59 -9.30 -10.53
CA ASP A 84 11.02 -10.02 -11.72
C ASP A 84 9.86 -10.83 -12.33
N GLY A 85 9.67 -10.67 -13.65
CA GLY A 85 8.70 -11.43 -14.43
C GLY A 85 7.29 -10.83 -14.47
N TRP A 86 7.00 -9.73 -13.78
CA TRP A 86 5.69 -9.09 -13.83
C TRP A 86 5.66 -7.87 -14.75
N ASN A 87 4.57 -7.74 -15.48
CA ASN A 87 4.19 -6.52 -16.19
C ASN A 87 3.38 -5.56 -15.30
N TRP A 88 3.03 -4.39 -15.84
CA TRP A 88 2.34 -3.36 -15.07
C TRP A 88 0.97 -3.83 -14.56
N GLN A 89 0.19 -4.50 -15.41
CA GLN A 89 -1.12 -5.01 -15.06
C GLN A 89 -1.04 -6.06 -13.95
N GLU A 90 -0.11 -7.01 -14.05
CA GLU A 90 0.14 -8.02 -13.01
C GLU A 90 0.57 -7.38 -11.68
N THR A 91 1.39 -6.32 -11.75
CA THR A 91 1.80 -5.55 -10.58
C THR A 91 0.60 -4.88 -9.91
N VAL A 92 -0.27 -4.23 -10.68
CA VAL A 92 -1.50 -3.60 -10.16
C VAL A 92 -2.42 -4.65 -9.52
N GLU A 93 -2.63 -5.79 -10.19
CA GLU A 93 -3.45 -6.89 -9.67
C GLU A 93 -2.91 -7.45 -8.36
N LYS A 94 -1.58 -7.64 -8.25
CA LYS A 94 -0.97 -8.04 -6.97
C LYS A 94 -1.20 -6.99 -5.89
N CYS A 95 -1.01 -5.70 -6.21
CA CYS A 95 -1.19 -4.63 -5.24
C CYS A 95 -2.64 -4.59 -4.72
N TYR A 96 -3.62 -4.77 -5.62
CA TYR A 96 -5.01 -4.87 -5.23
C TYR A 96 -5.30 -6.10 -4.37
N LEU A 97 -4.74 -7.26 -4.75
CA LEU A 97 -4.91 -8.49 -3.98
C LEU A 97 -4.36 -8.36 -2.57
N ILE A 98 -3.19 -7.75 -2.38
CA ILE A 98 -2.62 -7.64 -1.03
C ILE A 98 -3.40 -6.65 -0.16
N LEU A 99 -3.90 -5.55 -0.71
CA LEU A 99 -4.74 -4.63 0.04
C LEU A 99 -6.12 -5.20 0.36
N SER A 100 -6.72 -5.99 -0.55
CA SER A 100 -7.99 -6.67 -0.27
C SER A 100 -7.83 -7.72 0.84
N LYS A 101 -6.72 -8.46 0.82
CA LYS A 101 -6.38 -9.41 1.90
C LYS A 101 -6.28 -8.74 3.26
N TRP A 102 -5.80 -7.50 3.32
CA TRP A 102 -5.78 -6.74 4.58
C TRP A 102 -7.17 -6.39 5.09
N ILE A 103 -8.11 -6.03 4.20
CA ILE A 103 -9.52 -5.81 4.56
C ILE A 103 -10.09 -7.08 5.19
N ASP A 104 -9.92 -8.23 4.52
CA ASP A 104 -10.37 -9.53 4.99
C ASP A 104 -9.72 -9.89 6.35
N ALA A 105 -8.42 -9.65 6.49
CA ALA A 105 -7.69 -9.92 7.72
C ALA A 105 -8.16 -9.04 8.88
N MET A 106 -8.51 -7.78 8.63
CA MET A 106 -9.08 -6.92 9.66
C MET A 106 -10.47 -7.40 10.06
N GLU A 107 -11.33 -7.73 9.10
CA GLU A 107 -12.68 -8.25 9.38
C GLU A 107 -12.67 -9.54 10.20
N ASN A 108 -11.72 -10.44 9.93
CA ASN A 108 -11.61 -11.73 10.60
C ASN A 108 -10.68 -11.73 11.82
N SER A 109 -10.08 -10.59 12.17
CA SER A 109 -9.21 -10.49 13.35
C SER A 109 -10.01 -10.37 14.65
N GLU A 110 -9.52 -11.03 15.70
CA GLU A 110 -9.95 -10.83 17.08
C GLU A 110 -9.38 -9.50 17.60
N GLU A 111 -10.17 -8.77 18.39
CA GLU A 111 -9.77 -7.43 18.86
C GLU A 111 -8.49 -7.46 19.72
N ASP A 112 -8.31 -8.51 20.53
CA ASP A 112 -7.12 -8.70 21.38
C ASP A 112 -5.83 -8.87 20.57
N LYS A 113 -5.92 -9.38 19.32
CA LYS A 113 -4.75 -9.51 18.44
C LYS A 113 -4.13 -8.16 18.13
N LEU A 114 -4.94 -7.09 18.03
CA LEU A 114 -4.48 -5.74 17.72
C LEU A 114 -3.65 -5.12 18.86
N ASP A 115 -3.84 -5.62 20.07
CA ASP A 115 -3.08 -5.20 21.26
C ASP A 115 -1.91 -6.14 21.58
N GLY A 116 -1.88 -7.32 20.95
CA GLY A 116 -0.75 -8.23 20.96
C GLY A 116 0.48 -7.70 20.22
N LEU A 117 1.63 -8.26 20.57
CA LEU A 117 2.92 -7.93 19.95
C LEU A 117 2.95 -8.37 18.48
N ALA A 118 3.45 -7.50 17.62
CA ALA A 118 3.65 -7.78 16.20
C ALA A 118 4.90 -8.62 15.91
N THR A 119 5.83 -8.69 16.87
CA THR A 119 7.02 -9.53 16.81
C THR A 119 7.46 -9.88 18.23
N GLU A 120 7.98 -11.08 18.44
CA GLU A 120 8.44 -11.55 19.75
C GLU A 120 9.62 -10.75 20.31
N ASN A 121 10.37 -10.06 19.44
CA ASN A 121 11.64 -9.40 19.79
C ASN A 121 11.54 -7.86 19.88
N LEU A 122 10.37 -7.26 19.69
CA LEU A 122 10.17 -5.82 19.83
C LEU A 122 8.80 -5.52 20.46
N ASP A 123 8.76 -4.54 21.37
CA ASP A 123 7.55 -4.06 22.05
C ASP A 123 6.66 -3.19 21.15
N TYR A 124 6.32 -3.68 19.96
CA TYR A 124 5.37 -3.00 19.06
C TYR A 124 4.07 -3.78 18.95
N ALA A 125 2.98 -3.19 19.45
CA ALA A 125 1.64 -3.74 19.26
C ALA A 125 1.21 -3.69 17.79
N TRP A 126 0.37 -4.63 17.36
CA TRP A 126 -0.18 -4.67 16.00
C TRP A 126 -0.89 -3.38 15.61
N SER A 127 -1.62 -2.76 16.52
CA SER A 127 -2.27 -1.47 16.31
C SER A 127 -1.29 -0.36 15.87
N SER A 128 -0.09 -0.31 16.43
CA SER A 128 0.95 0.64 16.03
C SER A 128 1.47 0.35 14.62
N VAL A 129 1.71 -0.92 14.32
CA VAL A 129 2.16 -1.37 12.99
C VAL A 129 1.13 -1.06 11.92
N LEU A 130 -0.14 -1.39 12.15
CA LEU A 130 -1.24 -1.15 11.21
C LEU A 130 -1.50 0.33 10.99
N SER A 131 -1.39 1.14 12.05
CA SER A 131 -1.48 2.61 11.92
C SER A 131 -0.37 3.15 11.02
N ASN A 132 0.87 2.71 11.20
CA ASN A 132 1.98 3.16 10.36
C ASN A 132 1.85 2.65 8.92
N LEU A 133 1.37 1.43 8.72
CA LEU A 133 1.22 0.84 7.39
C LEU A 133 0.10 1.52 6.58
N THR A 134 -1.02 1.87 7.20
CA THR A 134 -2.08 2.64 6.53
C THR A 134 -1.64 4.07 6.21
N LEU A 135 -0.89 4.74 7.10
CA LEU A 135 -0.28 6.05 6.81
C LEU A 135 0.74 5.98 5.67
N HIS A 136 1.55 4.92 5.62
CA HIS A 136 2.50 4.64 4.55
C HIS A 136 1.80 4.47 3.19
N ASN A 137 0.72 3.69 3.16
CA ASN A 137 -0.14 3.56 1.98
C ASN A 137 -0.69 4.92 1.52
N ALA A 138 -1.28 5.70 2.44
CA ALA A 138 -1.83 7.02 2.13
C ALA A 138 -0.76 7.99 1.58
N TYR A 139 0.43 8.00 2.16
CA TYR A 139 1.56 8.80 1.72
C TYR A 139 1.94 8.51 0.26
N HIS A 140 2.10 7.23 -0.08
CA HIS A 140 2.49 6.82 -1.42
C HIS A 140 1.35 6.97 -2.44
N ILE A 141 0.10 6.79 -2.05
CA ILE A 141 -1.04 7.12 -2.92
C ILE A 141 -1.04 8.61 -3.27
N GLY A 142 -0.72 9.48 -2.30
CA GLY A 142 -0.51 10.90 -2.55
C GLY A 142 0.59 11.18 -3.57
N GLN A 143 1.72 10.46 -3.50
CA GLN A 143 2.80 10.56 -4.49
C GLN A 143 2.35 10.12 -5.89
N ILE A 144 1.59 9.03 -6.00
CA ILE A 144 1.04 8.55 -7.29
C ILE A 144 0.18 9.65 -7.92
N VAL A 145 -0.78 10.20 -7.17
CA VAL A 145 -1.64 11.29 -7.65
C VAL A 145 -0.82 12.52 -8.03
N TYR A 146 0.22 12.85 -7.26
CA TYR A 146 1.12 13.96 -7.58
C TYR A 146 1.87 13.75 -8.90
N ILE A 147 2.44 12.56 -9.12
CA ILE A 147 3.13 12.20 -10.37
C ILE A 147 2.15 12.30 -11.56
N ARG A 148 0.93 11.79 -11.40
CA ARG A 148 -0.11 11.91 -12.45
C ARG A 148 -0.45 13.35 -12.80
N LYS A 149 -0.49 14.24 -11.81
CA LYS A 149 -0.67 15.69 -12.04
C LYS A 149 0.50 16.29 -12.82
N GLN A 150 1.74 15.90 -12.52
CA GLN A 150 2.92 16.33 -13.30
C GLN A 150 2.86 15.87 -14.75
N GLN A 151 2.32 14.67 -14.99
CA GLN A 151 2.12 14.10 -16.32
C GLN A 151 0.89 14.65 -17.06
N LEU A 152 0.08 15.52 -16.42
CA LEU A 152 -1.23 15.94 -16.91
C LEU A 152 -2.19 14.75 -17.20
N SER A 153 -1.97 13.62 -16.54
CA SER A 153 -2.73 12.37 -16.69
C SER A 153 -3.75 12.14 -15.56
N TRP A 154 -3.85 13.09 -14.62
CA TRP A 154 -4.80 13.04 -13.52
C TRP A 154 -6.16 13.61 -13.90
N ASP A 155 -7.20 12.78 -13.80
CA ASP A 155 -8.59 13.21 -13.92
C ASP A 155 -9.07 13.77 -12.57
N SER A 156 -9.29 15.08 -12.51
CA SER A 156 -9.78 15.77 -11.30
C SER A 156 -11.14 15.26 -10.81
N ALA A 157 -11.97 14.67 -11.68
CA ALA A 157 -13.26 14.11 -11.29
C ALA A 157 -13.13 12.87 -10.39
N LYS A 158 -11.97 12.21 -10.40
CA LYS A 158 -11.61 11.08 -9.52
C LYS A 158 -11.01 11.53 -8.18
N GLY A 159 -10.91 12.83 -7.95
CA GLY A 159 -10.45 13.41 -6.69
C GLY A 159 -11.49 13.30 -5.57
N VAL A 160 -11.04 13.60 -4.35
CA VAL A 160 -11.90 13.75 -3.18
C VAL A 160 -12.81 14.96 -3.37
N LYS A 161 -14.11 14.80 -3.10
CA LYS A 161 -15.07 15.89 -3.03
C LYS A 161 -15.21 16.30 -1.56
N GLY A 162 -14.95 17.57 -1.27
CA GLY A 162 -15.06 18.14 0.08
C GLY A 162 -16.50 18.27 0.56
#